data_AF-A0AAR5QFI8-F1
#
_entry.id   AF-A0AAR5QFI8-F1
#
_cell.length_a   1.000
_cell.length_b   1.000
_cell.length_c   1.000
_cell.angle_alpha   90.00
_cell.angle_beta   90.00
_cell.angle_gamma   90.00
#
_symmetry.space_group_name_H-M   'P 1'
#
loop_
_entity.id
_entity.type
_entity.pdbx_description
1 polymer ?
#
loop_
_entity_poly.entity_id
_entity_poly.type
_entity_poly.pdbx_seq_one_letter_code
_entity_poly.pdbx_strand_id
1 'polypeptide(L)'
;MEGAYHLMNSFEELIQEEDELVKSKVEAKISERVTKILTKQAESEQLKELEGSRWIEKIQQLHIMKQNQLLLGSDVKLCKNPDRNHVISQGGNFNIVTLGLGANNQPLAVKKIPSKHCVSNILKTVVKPLLGLRHKNILHYFVCTFEESDMIIATPLCEYNIGQYVQLLKDSPEKDVYDLSPMEIVRQFLTGLAFLHHQPEPIVHGNLKPSNIFVDIHGVVRLAEFGINKTLFKLIEAPETSLIWFSQECYKAYKATSKMNCSLASDIQVAGMLIYFIVSYGVHPFGHEINMILKNLEKATFRHPSSRDTQNQIFADLVSWMLMYEPNDRPQMTQVLSHVLFWSNDRRWRFILNCSGISTNGVPLAVSTSHLHSAIDETSTKEQIKGHWVSIARRKFPKIKFQSDDTVVGFLKFIKQFYETQILDEESLNELKNCVLNYFPAFPLTLYRILEATGLIKEYPFIAYTATESVLS
;
A
#
# COMPACT_ATOMS: atom_id res chain seq x y z
N MET A 1 32.17 -41.46 -9.90
CA MET A 1 32.40 -40.83 -11.21
C MET A 1 32.95 -41.80 -12.27
N GLU A 2 33.49 -42.98 -11.92
CA GLU A 2 34.07 -43.92 -12.91
C GLU A 2 33.10 -44.97 -13.51
N GLY A 3 31.93 -45.20 -12.90
CA GLY A 3 30.93 -46.15 -13.44
C GLY A 3 30.08 -45.62 -14.61
N ALA A 4 30.05 -44.29 -14.81
CA ALA A 4 29.24 -43.65 -15.86
C ALA A 4 29.97 -43.53 -17.21
N TYR A 5 31.31 -43.51 -17.20
CA TYR A 5 32.13 -43.39 -18.41
C TYR A 5 32.26 -44.71 -19.18
N HIS A 6 32.16 -45.86 -18.50
CA HIS A 6 32.26 -47.19 -19.15
C HIS A 6 30.99 -47.64 -19.90
N LEU A 7 29.84 -47.01 -19.63
CA LEU A 7 28.57 -47.30 -20.31
C LEU A 7 28.37 -46.47 -21.59
N MET A 8 29.08 -45.34 -21.73
CA MET A 8 29.03 -44.51 -22.94
C MET A 8 29.92 -45.08 -24.06
N ASN A 9 31.11 -45.58 -23.74
CA ASN A 9 32.06 -46.05 -24.77
C ASN A 9 31.69 -47.39 -25.41
N SER A 10 30.85 -48.22 -24.77
CA SER A 10 30.42 -49.51 -25.33
C SER A 10 29.24 -49.40 -26.31
N PHE A 11 28.58 -48.25 -26.38
CA PHE A 11 27.47 -47.99 -27.31
C PHE A 11 27.91 -47.21 -28.56
N GLU A 12 29.02 -46.47 -28.51
CA GLU A 12 29.51 -45.69 -29.66
C GLU A 12 30.16 -46.54 -30.75
N GLU A 13 30.63 -47.75 -30.45
CA GLU A 13 31.24 -48.67 -31.44
C GLU A 13 30.23 -49.52 -32.23
N LEU A 14 28.93 -49.49 -31.87
CA LEU A 14 27.87 -50.30 -32.52
C LEU A 14 26.98 -49.51 -33.50
N ILE A 15 27.24 -48.22 -33.72
CA ILE A 15 26.45 -47.37 -34.63
C ILE A 15 27.40 -46.67 -35.59
N GLN A 16 28.02 -47.43 -36.49
CA GLN A 16 28.59 -46.89 -37.72
C GLN A 16 27.82 -47.49 -38.89
N GLU A 17 27.22 -46.58 -39.67
CA GLU A 17 26.61 -46.75 -41.01
C GLU A 17 25.10 -47.01 -41.16
N GLU A 18 24.33 -47.11 -40.08
CA GLU A 18 22.92 -46.72 -40.14
C GLU A 18 22.69 -45.59 -39.13
N ASP A 19 21.73 -44.72 -39.41
CA ASP A 19 21.02 -43.94 -38.39
C ASP A 19 21.45 -42.52 -37.99
N GLU A 20 21.79 -41.63 -38.93
CA GLU A 20 21.59 -40.17 -38.69
C GLU A 20 20.10 -39.85 -38.40
N LEU A 21 19.17 -40.58 -39.04
CA LEU A 21 17.73 -40.39 -38.82
C LEU A 21 17.26 -40.90 -37.45
N VAL A 22 17.77 -42.04 -36.97
CA VAL A 22 17.44 -42.50 -35.61
C VAL A 22 18.22 -41.71 -34.57
N LYS A 23 19.45 -41.25 -34.81
CA LYS A 23 20.14 -40.31 -33.91
C LYS A 23 19.32 -39.03 -33.73
N SER A 24 18.83 -38.43 -34.82
CA SER A 24 17.93 -37.27 -34.77
C SER A 24 16.61 -37.56 -34.03
N LYS A 25 15.98 -38.72 -34.27
CA LYS A 25 14.75 -39.12 -33.56
C LYS A 25 14.98 -39.41 -32.07
N VAL A 26 16.15 -39.95 -31.72
CA VAL A 26 16.56 -40.23 -30.34
C VAL A 26 16.89 -38.93 -29.62
N GLU A 27 17.63 -38.01 -30.25
CA GLU A 27 17.89 -36.66 -29.73
C GLU A 27 16.59 -35.88 -29.53
N ALA A 28 15.64 -35.94 -30.47
CA ALA A 28 14.33 -35.32 -30.31
C ALA A 28 13.53 -35.92 -29.14
N LYS A 29 13.54 -37.25 -28.97
CA LYS A 29 12.89 -37.93 -27.84
C LYS A 29 13.56 -37.64 -26.49
N ILE A 30 14.89 -37.53 -26.48
CA ILE A 30 15.66 -37.16 -25.29
C ILE A 30 15.35 -35.71 -24.93
N SER A 31 15.38 -34.80 -25.89
CA SER A 31 15.00 -33.40 -25.71
C SER A 31 13.57 -33.30 -25.18
N GLU A 32 12.61 -34.02 -25.76
CA GLU A 32 11.22 -34.05 -25.28
C GLU A 32 11.12 -34.57 -23.83
N ARG A 33 11.86 -35.62 -23.47
CA ARG A 33 11.91 -36.16 -22.10
C ARG A 33 12.58 -35.20 -21.12
N VAL A 34 13.69 -34.58 -21.49
CA VAL A 34 14.41 -33.59 -20.68
C VAL A 34 13.52 -32.37 -20.45
N THR A 35 12.87 -31.86 -21.49
CA THR A 35 11.87 -30.79 -21.36
C THR A 35 10.76 -31.20 -20.40
N LYS A 36 10.15 -32.38 -20.55
CA LYS A 36 9.11 -32.87 -19.63
C LYS A 36 9.58 -32.98 -18.17
N ILE A 37 10.82 -33.40 -17.93
CA ILE A 37 11.39 -33.50 -16.58
C ILE A 37 11.60 -32.11 -15.99
N LEU A 38 12.19 -31.19 -16.75
CA LEU A 38 12.41 -29.81 -16.34
C LEU A 38 11.08 -29.08 -16.08
N THR A 39 10.06 -29.30 -16.91
CA THR A 39 8.72 -28.73 -16.69
C THR A 39 8.09 -29.28 -15.41
N LYS A 40 8.20 -30.59 -15.13
CA LYS A 40 7.70 -31.19 -13.88
C LYS A 40 8.45 -30.69 -12.63
N GLN A 41 9.75 -30.48 -12.74
CA GLN A 41 10.55 -29.91 -11.65
C GLN A 41 10.16 -28.46 -11.39
N ALA A 42 10.02 -27.64 -12.44
CA ALA A 42 9.55 -26.25 -12.33
C ALA A 42 8.11 -26.15 -11.78
N GLU A 43 7.20 -27.03 -12.21
CA GLU A 43 5.85 -27.15 -11.65
C GLU A 43 5.89 -27.51 -10.15
N SER A 44 6.77 -28.43 -9.76
CA SER A 44 6.93 -28.81 -8.36
C SER A 44 7.54 -27.69 -7.51
N GLU A 45 8.42 -26.85 -8.06
CA GLU A 45 9.02 -25.71 -7.36
C GLU A 45 8.03 -24.55 -7.22
N GLN A 46 7.26 -24.24 -8.25
CA GLN A 46 6.18 -23.24 -8.17
C GLN A 46 5.09 -23.63 -7.16
N LEU A 47 4.70 -24.91 -7.12
CA LEU A 47 3.74 -25.38 -6.13
C LEU A 47 4.29 -25.29 -4.69
N LYS A 48 5.61 -25.39 -4.51
CA LYS A 48 6.26 -25.15 -3.21
C LYS A 48 6.25 -23.68 -2.82
N GLU A 49 6.47 -22.76 -3.78
CA GLU A 49 6.34 -21.31 -3.52
C GLU A 49 4.92 -20.89 -3.13
N LEU A 50 3.93 -21.73 -3.46
CA LEU A 50 2.52 -21.54 -3.12
C LEU A 50 2.11 -22.31 -1.84
N GLU A 51 3.04 -22.99 -1.14
CA GLU A 51 2.81 -23.62 0.16
C GLU A 51 2.49 -22.55 1.21
N GLY A 52 1.21 -22.24 1.38
CA GLY A 52 0.72 -21.16 2.23
C GLY A 52 -0.39 -20.33 1.58
N SER A 53 -0.53 -20.42 0.25
CA SER A 53 -1.66 -19.81 -0.46
C SER A 53 -2.97 -20.47 -0.02
N ARG A 54 -3.98 -19.65 0.28
CA ARG A 54 -5.33 -20.13 0.56
C ARG A 54 -6.00 -20.76 -0.66
N TRP A 55 -5.43 -20.54 -1.85
CA TRP A 55 -5.93 -21.06 -3.12
C TRP A 55 -5.25 -22.38 -3.51
N ILE A 56 -4.29 -22.88 -2.73
CA ILE A 56 -3.42 -24.01 -3.10
C ILE A 56 -4.20 -25.24 -3.59
N GLU A 57 -5.26 -25.65 -2.88
CA GLU A 57 -6.07 -26.81 -3.28
C GLU A 57 -6.75 -26.59 -4.64
N LYS A 58 -7.26 -25.39 -4.90
CA LYS A 58 -7.93 -25.06 -6.17
C LYS A 58 -6.93 -24.93 -7.31
N ILE A 59 -5.74 -24.40 -7.02
CA ILE A 59 -4.63 -24.33 -7.98
C ILE A 59 -4.21 -25.75 -8.37
N GLN A 60 -3.99 -26.64 -7.40
CA GLN A 60 -3.64 -28.05 -7.63
C GLN A 60 -4.72 -28.79 -8.43
N GLN A 61 -6.00 -28.56 -8.13
CA GLN A 61 -7.12 -29.11 -8.91
C GLN A 61 -7.03 -28.68 -10.38
N LEU A 62 -6.81 -27.38 -10.63
CA LEU A 62 -6.73 -26.82 -11.98
C LEU A 62 -5.52 -27.35 -12.76
N HIS A 63 -4.40 -27.66 -12.11
CA HIS A 63 -3.23 -28.29 -12.74
C HIS A 63 -3.53 -29.71 -13.28
N ILE A 64 -4.38 -30.48 -12.60
CA ILE A 64 -4.66 -31.88 -12.92
C ILE A 64 -5.86 -32.02 -13.88
N MET A 65 -6.64 -30.94 -14.08
CA MET A 65 -7.80 -30.95 -14.96
C MET A 65 -7.43 -31.25 -16.42
N LYS A 66 -8.10 -32.25 -16.99
CA LYS A 66 -7.95 -32.67 -18.40
C LYS A 66 -8.83 -31.86 -19.37
N GLN A 67 -9.87 -31.18 -18.87
CA GLN A 67 -10.80 -30.37 -19.67
C GLN A 67 -10.55 -28.88 -19.44
N ASN A 68 -9.58 -28.33 -20.16
CA ASN A 68 -9.23 -26.92 -20.05
C ASN A 68 -9.69 -26.14 -21.29
N GLN A 69 -10.09 -24.89 -21.10
CA GLN A 69 -10.23 -23.91 -22.17
C GLN A 69 -8.88 -23.21 -22.27
N LEU A 70 -8.21 -23.37 -23.39
CA LEU A 70 -7.01 -22.62 -23.72
C LEU A 70 -7.47 -21.32 -24.36
N LEU A 71 -7.31 -20.21 -23.64
CA LEU A 71 -7.42 -18.88 -24.20
C LEU A 71 -6.05 -18.48 -24.78
N LEU A 72 -6.03 -17.45 -25.65
CA LEU A 72 -4.79 -16.77 -26.05
C LEU A 72 -3.77 -17.65 -26.80
N GLY A 73 -4.19 -18.52 -27.71
CA GLY A 73 -3.23 -19.39 -28.40
C GLY A 73 -2.46 -20.35 -27.46
N SER A 74 -3.01 -20.63 -26.28
CA SER A 74 -2.50 -21.51 -25.19
C SER A 74 -1.81 -20.81 -24.02
N ASP A 75 -1.79 -19.47 -23.96
CA ASP A 75 -1.11 -18.74 -22.89
C ASP A 75 -1.88 -18.65 -21.57
N VAL A 76 -3.19 -18.90 -21.56
CA VAL A 76 -3.97 -19.02 -20.32
C VAL A 76 -4.88 -20.23 -20.36
N LYS A 77 -4.78 -21.07 -19.34
CA LYS A 77 -5.63 -22.22 -19.07
C LYS A 77 -6.74 -21.80 -18.11
N LEU A 78 -7.99 -21.95 -18.55
CA LEU A 78 -9.18 -21.81 -17.72
C LEU A 78 -9.92 -23.14 -17.60
N CYS A 79 -10.75 -23.26 -16.56
CA CYS A 79 -11.74 -24.32 -16.50
C CYS A 79 -12.86 -24.07 -17.54
N LYS A 80 -13.15 -25.06 -18.41
CA LYS A 80 -14.17 -24.94 -19.49
C LYS A 80 -15.57 -24.65 -18.98
N ASN A 81 -15.92 -25.22 -17.83
CA ASN A 81 -17.16 -24.93 -17.10
C ASN A 81 -16.76 -24.60 -15.67
N PRO A 82 -16.58 -23.32 -15.31
CA PRO A 82 -16.24 -22.97 -13.95
C PRO A 82 -17.41 -23.35 -13.05
N ASP A 83 -17.34 -24.53 -12.43
CA ASP A 83 -18.15 -24.86 -11.27
C ASP A 83 -17.90 -23.78 -10.19
N ARG A 84 -18.82 -23.64 -9.23
CA ARG A 84 -18.70 -22.69 -8.10
C ARG A 84 -17.31 -22.70 -7.43
N ASN A 85 -16.58 -23.80 -7.53
CA ASN A 85 -15.26 -23.99 -6.92
C ASN A 85 -14.15 -23.11 -7.51
N HIS A 86 -14.14 -22.81 -8.81
CA HIS A 86 -13.06 -22.02 -9.46
C HIS A 86 -13.38 -20.52 -9.56
N VAL A 87 -14.54 -20.11 -9.05
CA VAL A 87 -14.92 -18.71 -8.94
C VAL A 87 -14.20 -18.10 -7.74
N ILE A 88 -13.39 -17.07 -8.00
CA ILE A 88 -12.72 -16.25 -6.99
C ILE A 88 -13.72 -15.23 -6.42
N SER A 89 -14.50 -14.61 -7.31
CA SER A 89 -15.51 -13.62 -6.94
C SER A 89 -16.65 -13.65 -7.95
N GLN A 90 -17.89 -13.53 -7.46
CA GLN A 90 -19.06 -13.31 -8.31
C GLN A 90 -19.02 -11.92 -8.99
N GLY A 91 -18.15 -11.03 -8.51
CA GLY A 91 -17.69 -9.86 -9.25
C GLY A 91 -18.73 -8.78 -9.47
N GLY A 92 -19.52 -8.38 -8.46
CA GLY A 92 -20.39 -7.19 -8.48
C GLY A 92 -20.98 -6.83 -9.86
N ASN A 93 -20.76 -5.59 -10.31
CA ASN A 93 -21.24 -5.07 -11.60
C ASN A 93 -20.43 -5.54 -12.83
N PHE A 94 -19.34 -6.31 -12.66
CA PHE A 94 -18.35 -6.53 -13.71
C PHE A 94 -17.92 -8.00 -13.80
N ASN A 95 -18.89 -8.89 -13.94
CA ASN A 95 -18.74 -10.32 -14.24
C ASN A 95 -17.88 -11.14 -13.27
N ILE A 96 -18.08 -12.45 -13.34
CA ILE A 96 -17.40 -13.43 -12.51
C ILE A 96 -15.88 -13.35 -12.75
N VAL A 97 -15.11 -13.36 -11.66
CA VAL A 97 -13.65 -13.53 -11.67
C VAL A 97 -13.35 -15.00 -11.36
N THR A 98 -12.62 -15.65 -12.26
CA THR A 98 -12.27 -17.07 -12.17
C THR A 98 -10.77 -17.27 -12.04
N LEU A 99 -10.39 -18.37 -11.40
CA LEU A 99 -9.02 -18.83 -11.34
C LEU A 99 -8.57 -19.36 -12.71
N GLY A 100 -7.38 -18.96 -13.13
CA GLY A 100 -6.70 -19.46 -14.32
C GLY A 100 -5.24 -19.77 -14.04
N LEU A 101 -4.57 -20.42 -15.00
CA LEU A 101 -3.12 -20.61 -15.01
C LEU A 101 -2.55 -20.00 -16.28
N GLY A 102 -1.41 -19.32 -16.21
CA GLY A 102 -0.73 -18.88 -17.41
C GLY A 102 0.09 -19.98 -18.09
N ALA A 103 0.82 -19.62 -19.16
CA ALA A 103 1.62 -20.55 -19.96
C ALA A 103 2.66 -21.32 -19.12
N ASN A 104 3.28 -20.64 -18.14
CA ASN A 104 4.22 -21.21 -17.19
C ASN A 104 3.55 -21.57 -15.86
N ASN A 105 2.26 -21.93 -15.88
CA ASN A 105 1.47 -22.40 -14.75
C ASN A 105 1.40 -21.45 -13.53
N GLN A 106 1.77 -20.17 -13.67
CA GLN A 106 1.49 -19.17 -12.64
C GLN A 106 -0.02 -19.01 -12.43
N PRO A 107 -0.49 -18.96 -11.16
CA PRO A 107 -1.88 -18.66 -10.86
C PRO A 107 -2.28 -17.25 -11.27
N LEU A 108 -3.41 -17.13 -11.96
CA LEU A 108 -3.98 -15.89 -12.45
C LEU A 108 -5.42 -15.72 -11.96
N ALA A 109 -5.81 -14.47 -11.73
CA ALA A 109 -7.21 -14.07 -11.63
C ALA A 109 -7.67 -13.57 -13.01
N VAL A 110 -8.70 -14.19 -13.58
CA VAL A 110 -9.15 -13.92 -14.94
C VAL A 110 -10.57 -13.39 -14.92
N LYS A 111 -10.76 -12.23 -15.57
CA LYS A 111 -12.03 -11.52 -15.68
C LYS A 111 -12.41 -11.45 -17.15
N LYS A 112 -13.60 -11.97 -17.48
CA LYS A 112 -14.17 -11.94 -18.83
C LYS A 112 -15.27 -10.88 -18.90
N ILE A 113 -15.15 -9.95 -19.85
CA ILE A 113 -16.08 -8.83 -20.05
C ILE A 113 -16.73 -8.98 -21.43
N PRO A 114 -18.05 -9.26 -21.52
CA PRO A 114 -18.69 -9.51 -22.80
C PRO A 114 -18.65 -8.33 -23.77
N SER A 115 -18.50 -8.64 -25.07
CA SER A 115 -18.38 -7.67 -26.17
C SER A 115 -19.56 -6.71 -26.34
N LYS A 116 -20.76 -7.22 -26.03
CA LYS A 116 -22.03 -6.49 -26.11
C LYS A 116 -22.15 -5.41 -25.05
N HIS A 117 -21.26 -5.38 -24.05
CA HIS A 117 -21.11 -4.21 -23.22
C HIS A 117 -20.41 -3.11 -24.01
N CYS A 118 -21.06 -1.95 -24.08
CA CYS A 118 -20.58 -0.67 -24.62
C CYS A 118 -19.20 -0.20 -24.10
N VAL A 119 -18.61 -0.94 -23.16
CA VAL A 119 -17.35 -0.69 -22.46
C VAL A 119 -16.13 -1.16 -23.28
N SER A 120 -16.28 -2.16 -24.15
CA SER A 120 -15.15 -2.84 -24.83
C SER A 120 -14.30 -1.91 -25.73
N ASN A 121 -14.94 -1.03 -26.49
CA ASN A 121 -14.24 -0.08 -27.38
C ASN A 121 -13.52 1.02 -26.61
N ILE A 122 -13.97 1.37 -25.42
CA ILE A 122 -13.38 2.45 -24.63
C ILE A 122 -12.23 1.92 -23.76
N LEU A 123 -12.33 0.68 -23.28
CA LEU A 123 -11.22 0.00 -22.60
C LEU A 123 -9.97 -0.12 -23.49
N LYS A 124 -10.12 -0.30 -24.81
CA LYS A 124 -8.98 -0.30 -25.75
C LYS A 124 -8.15 0.99 -25.68
N THR A 125 -8.81 2.15 -25.63
CA THR A 125 -8.15 3.46 -25.60
C THR A 125 -7.59 3.78 -24.22
N VAL A 126 -8.25 3.31 -23.16
CA VAL A 126 -7.90 3.63 -21.77
C VAL A 126 -6.85 2.67 -21.19
N VAL A 127 -6.86 1.39 -21.55
CA VAL A 127 -5.97 0.37 -20.97
C VAL A 127 -4.61 0.34 -21.65
N LYS A 128 -4.52 0.64 -22.96
CA LYS A 128 -3.25 0.57 -23.71
C LYS A 128 -2.11 1.41 -23.10
N PRO A 129 -2.34 2.67 -22.65
CA PRO A 129 -1.30 3.45 -21.97
C PRO A 129 -0.88 2.85 -20.61
N LEU A 130 -1.75 2.06 -19.98
CA LEU A 130 -1.53 1.49 -18.66
C LEU A 130 -0.71 0.18 -18.70
N LEU A 131 -0.62 -0.49 -19.85
CA LEU A 131 0.09 -1.76 -20.03
C LEU A 131 1.61 -1.67 -19.78
N GLY A 132 2.21 -0.48 -19.88
CA GLY A 132 3.64 -0.27 -19.62
C GLY A 132 4.00 -0.06 -18.15
N LEU A 133 3.03 0.18 -17.28
CA LEU A 133 3.30 0.59 -15.90
C LEU A 133 3.80 -0.60 -15.07
N ARG A 134 4.98 -0.48 -14.46
CA ARG A 134 5.57 -1.51 -13.60
C ARG A 134 5.98 -0.90 -12.27
N HIS A 135 5.42 -1.39 -11.18
CA HIS A 135 5.75 -0.99 -9.83
C HIS A 135 5.32 -2.08 -8.84
N LYS A 136 6.09 -2.28 -7.76
CA LYS A 136 5.85 -3.36 -6.77
C LYS A 136 4.44 -3.30 -6.15
N ASN A 137 3.92 -2.09 -5.92
CA ASN A 137 2.60 -1.85 -5.34
C ASN A 137 1.49 -1.56 -6.37
N ILE A 138 1.70 -1.92 -7.64
CA ILE A 138 0.66 -1.88 -8.68
C ILE A 138 0.40 -3.30 -9.16
N LEU A 139 -0.87 -3.72 -9.16
CA LEU A 139 -1.28 -5.00 -9.72
C LEU A 139 -1.37 -4.84 -11.23
N HIS A 140 -0.33 -5.32 -11.91
CA HIS A 140 -0.24 -5.18 -13.35
C HIS A 140 -1.10 -6.22 -14.08
N TYR A 141 -1.68 -5.82 -15.22
CA TYR A 141 -2.37 -6.73 -16.13
C TYR A 141 -1.36 -7.69 -16.75
N PHE A 142 -1.48 -8.98 -16.42
CA PHE A 142 -0.69 -10.02 -17.09
C PHE A 142 -1.09 -10.13 -18.56
N VAL A 143 -2.40 -10.09 -18.83
CA VAL A 143 -2.98 -10.13 -20.18
C VAL A 143 -4.18 -9.20 -20.27
N CYS A 144 -4.33 -8.55 -21.42
CA CYS A 144 -5.50 -7.77 -21.80
C CYS A 144 -5.77 -7.96 -23.31
N THR A 145 -6.72 -8.84 -23.68
CA THR A 145 -7.01 -9.17 -25.09
C THR A 145 -8.50 -9.22 -25.41
N PHE A 146 -8.84 -9.49 -26.67
CA PHE A 146 -10.18 -9.83 -27.15
C PHE A 146 -10.22 -11.26 -27.69
N GLU A 147 -11.22 -12.03 -27.26
CA GLU A 147 -11.49 -13.39 -27.76
C GLU A 147 -12.99 -13.58 -27.94
N GLU A 148 -13.42 -14.04 -29.12
CA GLU A 148 -14.84 -14.16 -29.49
C GLU A 148 -15.64 -12.88 -29.22
N SER A 149 -14.96 -11.73 -29.38
CA SER A 149 -15.42 -10.36 -29.06
C SER A 149 -15.37 -9.98 -27.58
N ASP A 150 -15.24 -10.91 -26.65
CA ASP A 150 -15.18 -10.64 -25.22
C ASP A 150 -13.78 -10.19 -24.80
N MET A 151 -13.70 -9.20 -23.92
CA MET A 151 -12.43 -8.74 -23.38
C MET A 151 -12.00 -9.62 -22.21
N ILE A 152 -10.76 -10.11 -22.26
CA ILE A 152 -10.16 -10.91 -21.20
C ILE A 152 -9.10 -10.08 -20.51
N ILE A 153 -9.24 -9.94 -19.19
CA ILE A 153 -8.25 -9.31 -18.32
C ILE A 153 -7.75 -10.36 -17.36
N ALA A 154 -6.45 -10.65 -17.37
CA ALA A 154 -5.81 -11.52 -16.40
C ALA A 154 -4.80 -10.73 -15.58
N THR A 155 -4.78 -10.94 -14.27
CA THR A 155 -3.77 -10.42 -13.34
C THR A 155 -3.15 -11.57 -12.56
N PRO A 156 -1.96 -11.39 -11.96
CA PRO A 156 -1.48 -12.30 -10.93
C PRO A 156 -2.57 -12.54 -9.86
N LEU A 157 -2.68 -13.77 -9.38
CA LEU A 157 -3.60 -14.11 -8.29
C LEU A 157 -3.12 -13.46 -6.99
N CYS A 158 -4.06 -12.88 -6.24
CA CYS A 158 -3.83 -12.36 -4.90
C CYS A 158 -4.65 -13.16 -3.87
N GLU A 159 -4.21 -13.12 -2.62
CA GLU A 159 -4.75 -13.92 -1.53
C GLU A 159 -5.99 -13.27 -0.91
N TYR A 160 -5.93 -11.94 -0.77
CA TYR A 160 -7.01 -11.14 -0.19
C TYR A 160 -7.13 -9.82 -0.92
N ASN A 161 -8.35 -9.29 -1.02
CA ASN A 161 -8.50 -7.84 -1.10
C ASN A 161 -8.41 -7.22 0.31
N ILE A 162 -8.14 -5.92 0.42
CA ILE A 162 -7.88 -5.31 1.72
C ILE A 162 -9.11 -5.31 2.62
N GLY A 163 -10.32 -5.31 2.05
CA GLY A 163 -11.55 -5.49 2.84
C GLY A 163 -11.58 -6.84 3.55
N GLN A 164 -11.24 -7.92 2.86
CA GLN A 164 -11.16 -9.27 3.43
C GLN A 164 -10.01 -9.39 4.42
N TYR A 165 -8.85 -8.81 4.10
CA TYR A 165 -7.66 -8.91 4.95
C TYR A 165 -7.83 -8.12 6.25
N VAL A 166 -8.39 -6.91 6.20
CA VAL A 166 -8.72 -6.14 7.41
C VAL A 166 -9.72 -6.88 8.30
N GLN A 167 -10.71 -7.56 7.71
CA GLN A 167 -11.64 -8.39 8.47
C GLN A 167 -10.94 -9.60 9.11
N LEU A 168 -9.99 -10.23 8.40
CA LEU A 168 -9.14 -11.31 8.95
C LEU A 168 -8.36 -10.82 10.17
N LEU A 169 -7.67 -9.67 10.05
CA LEU A 169 -6.90 -9.08 11.15
C LEU A 169 -7.77 -8.74 12.36
N LYS A 170 -9.04 -8.39 12.12
CA LYS A 170 -10.01 -8.08 13.19
C LYS A 170 -10.53 -9.32 13.90
N ASP A 171 -10.97 -10.32 13.13
CA ASP A 171 -11.74 -11.45 13.66
C ASP A 171 -10.86 -12.67 14.02
N SER A 172 -9.69 -12.79 13.40
CA SER A 172 -8.79 -13.93 13.55
C SER A 172 -7.32 -13.52 13.30
N PRO A 173 -6.75 -12.59 14.11
CA PRO A 173 -5.39 -12.11 13.93
C PRO A 173 -4.34 -13.24 13.99
N GLU A 174 -4.61 -14.33 14.68
CA GLU A 174 -3.75 -15.51 14.76
C GLU A 174 -3.59 -16.27 13.43
N LYS A 175 -4.45 -15.98 12.45
CA LYS A 175 -4.39 -16.54 11.09
C LYS A 175 -3.64 -15.64 10.11
N ASP A 176 -3.14 -14.50 10.56
CA ASP A 176 -2.29 -13.68 9.71
C ASP A 176 -0.92 -14.34 9.55
N VAL A 177 -0.62 -14.75 8.33
CA VAL A 177 0.65 -15.38 7.96
C VAL A 177 1.66 -14.38 7.37
N TYR A 178 1.24 -13.13 7.13
CA TYR A 178 2.08 -12.09 6.51
C TYR A 178 2.64 -11.08 7.52
N ASP A 179 2.11 -11.06 8.75
CA ASP A 179 2.52 -10.19 9.85
C ASP A 179 2.50 -8.69 9.47
N LEU A 180 1.51 -8.29 8.65
CA LEU A 180 1.41 -6.94 8.11
C LEU A 180 0.70 -6.02 9.09
N SER A 181 1.46 -5.11 9.70
CA SER A 181 0.85 -4.03 10.48
C SER A 181 -0.05 -3.13 9.60
N PRO A 182 -1.12 -2.52 10.16
CA PRO A 182 -1.97 -1.58 9.42
C PRO A 182 -1.19 -0.43 8.76
N MET A 183 -0.13 0.06 9.40
CA MET A 183 0.70 1.12 8.85
C MET A 183 1.59 0.66 7.68
N GLU A 184 2.03 -0.59 7.70
CA GLU A 184 2.78 -1.17 6.58
C GLU A 184 1.89 -1.31 5.35
N ILE A 185 0.64 -1.73 5.54
CA ILE A 185 -0.38 -1.75 4.47
C ILE A 185 -0.59 -0.35 3.90
N VAL A 186 -0.81 0.65 4.77
CA VAL A 186 -1.01 2.05 4.36
C VAL A 186 0.19 2.57 3.58
N ARG A 187 1.41 2.27 4.03
CA ARG A 187 2.66 2.69 3.39
C ARG A 187 2.75 2.13 1.96
N GLN A 188 2.55 0.83 1.80
CA GLN A 188 2.59 0.18 0.49
C GLN A 188 1.47 0.67 -0.44
N PHE A 189 0.24 0.83 0.09
CA PHE A 189 -0.88 1.42 -0.64
C PHE A 189 -0.54 2.82 -1.18
N LEU A 190 -0.06 3.73 -0.32
CA LEU A 190 0.28 5.09 -0.71
C LEU A 190 1.47 5.14 -1.65
N THR A 191 2.44 4.22 -1.53
CA THR A 191 3.56 4.11 -2.47
C THR A 191 3.05 3.78 -3.88
N GLY A 192 2.10 2.84 -4.00
CA GLY A 192 1.43 2.55 -5.28
C GLY A 192 0.66 3.76 -5.83
N LEU A 193 -0.10 4.46 -4.98
CA LEU A 193 -0.89 5.61 -5.42
C LEU A 193 0.01 6.79 -5.84
N ALA A 194 1.10 7.01 -5.12
CA ALA A 194 2.12 7.99 -5.47
C ALA A 194 2.80 7.67 -6.80
N PHE A 195 3.09 6.40 -7.08
CA PHE A 195 3.60 6.02 -8.38
C PHE A 195 2.66 6.44 -9.52
N LEU A 196 1.33 6.28 -9.36
CA LEU A 196 0.36 6.73 -10.37
C LEU A 196 0.31 8.27 -10.48
N HIS A 197 0.29 8.97 -9.35
CA HIS A 197 0.18 10.43 -9.31
C HIS A 197 1.45 11.13 -9.84
N HIS A 198 2.62 10.50 -9.74
CA HIS A 198 3.90 11.04 -10.21
C HIS A 198 4.32 10.61 -11.62
N GLN A 199 3.44 9.95 -12.38
CA GLN A 199 3.70 9.73 -13.80
C GLN A 199 3.87 11.08 -14.52
N PRO A 200 4.65 11.15 -15.63
CA PRO A 200 4.81 12.39 -16.40
C PRO A 200 3.48 13.04 -16.77
N GLU A 201 2.51 12.20 -17.13
CA GLU A 201 1.09 12.55 -17.17
C GLU A 201 0.41 11.88 -15.96
N PRO A 202 0.04 12.64 -14.90
CA PRO A 202 -0.51 12.08 -13.67
C PRO A 202 -1.75 11.20 -13.90
N ILE A 203 -1.72 10.00 -13.34
CA ILE A 203 -2.81 9.03 -13.47
C ILE A 203 -3.70 9.09 -12.24
N VAL A 204 -4.94 9.52 -12.42
CA VAL A 204 -5.99 9.42 -11.40
C VAL A 204 -6.51 7.99 -11.35
N HIS A 205 -6.49 7.37 -10.17
CA HIS A 205 -7.03 6.02 -9.98
C HIS A 205 -8.56 6.00 -10.14
N GLY A 206 -9.27 6.85 -9.40
CA GLY A 206 -10.70 7.12 -9.57
C GLY A 206 -11.68 5.98 -9.21
N ASN A 207 -11.21 4.92 -8.56
CA ASN A 207 -12.03 3.79 -8.04
C ASN A 207 -11.27 3.07 -6.94
N LEU A 208 -10.71 3.87 -6.04
CA LEU A 208 -10.11 3.39 -4.81
C LEU A 208 -11.22 2.88 -3.90
N LYS A 209 -11.09 1.64 -3.44
CA LYS A 209 -12.00 0.99 -2.49
C LYS A 209 -11.36 -0.29 -1.96
N PRO A 210 -11.85 -0.87 -0.84
CA PRO A 210 -11.22 -2.04 -0.25
C PRO A 210 -11.18 -3.28 -1.16
N SER A 211 -12.07 -3.39 -2.14
CA SER A 211 -12.06 -4.50 -3.10
C SER A 211 -11.08 -4.34 -4.25
N ASN A 212 -10.42 -3.19 -4.39
CA ASN A 212 -9.47 -2.87 -5.48
C ASN A 212 -8.02 -2.71 -5.00
N ILE A 213 -7.75 -3.06 -3.75
CA ILE A 213 -6.42 -3.11 -3.15
C ILE A 213 -6.21 -4.53 -2.68
N PHE A 214 -5.12 -5.17 -3.08
CA PHE A 214 -4.90 -6.60 -2.88
C PHE A 214 -3.63 -6.88 -2.10
N VAL A 215 -3.60 -7.99 -1.36
CA VAL A 215 -2.41 -8.58 -0.73
C VAL A 215 -2.07 -9.84 -1.50
N ASP A 216 -0.86 -9.92 -2.04
CA ASP A 216 -0.37 -11.12 -2.73
C ASP A 216 0.21 -12.16 -1.76
N ILE A 217 0.64 -13.30 -2.30
CA ILE A 217 1.22 -14.43 -1.54
C ILE A 217 2.49 -14.08 -0.74
N HIS A 218 3.12 -12.94 -1.04
CA HIS A 218 4.33 -12.47 -0.37
C HIS A 218 4.05 -11.32 0.59
N GLY A 219 2.78 -11.02 0.89
CA GLY A 219 2.39 -9.90 1.74
C GLY A 219 2.59 -8.53 1.08
N VAL A 220 2.73 -8.46 -0.25
CA VAL A 220 2.86 -7.18 -0.96
C VAL A 220 1.48 -6.62 -1.29
N VAL A 221 1.25 -5.36 -0.91
CA VAL A 221 0.00 -4.63 -1.18
C VAL A 221 0.05 -4.01 -2.58
N ARG A 222 -0.98 -4.26 -3.40
CA ARG A 222 -1.04 -3.86 -4.81
C ARG A 222 -2.37 -3.18 -5.17
N LEU A 223 -2.28 -2.05 -5.86
CA LEU A 223 -3.44 -1.34 -6.41
C LEU A 223 -3.89 -1.91 -7.75
N ALA A 224 -5.19 -2.13 -7.91
CA ALA A 224 -5.78 -2.69 -9.12
C ALA A 224 -6.90 -1.80 -9.68
N GLU A 225 -7.33 -2.08 -10.90
CA GLU A 225 -8.45 -1.39 -11.57
C GLU A 225 -8.32 0.15 -11.64
N PHE A 226 -7.09 0.65 -11.77
CA PHE A 226 -6.80 2.07 -11.95
C PHE A 226 -7.08 2.52 -13.40
N GLY A 227 -7.43 3.80 -13.58
CA GLY A 227 -7.56 4.45 -14.90
C GLY A 227 -8.80 4.10 -15.73
N ILE A 228 -9.52 3.01 -15.41
CA ILE A 228 -10.64 2.49 -16.22
C ILE A 228 -11.99 3.18 -15.96
N ASN A 229 -12.13 3.86 -14.82
CA ASN A 229 -13.44 4.07 -14.19
C ASN A 229 -14.23 5.30 -14.68
N LYS A 230 -13.53 6.33 -15.19
CA LYS A 230 -14.16 7.55 -15.77
C LYS A 230 -15.12 7.23 -16.91
N THR A 231 -14.89 6.13 -17.60
CA THR A 231 -15.75 5.69 -18.70
C THR A 231 -16.75 4.62 -18.25
N LEU A 232 -16.34 3.75 -17.34
CA LEU A 232 -17.17 2.64 -16.86
C LEU A 232 -18.49 3.10 -16.23
N PHE A 233 -18.43 4.12 -15.36
CA PHE A 233 -19.62 4.65 -14.68
C PHE A 233 -20.53 5.54 -15.56
N LYS A 234 -20.10 5.91 -16.77
CA LYS A 234 -21.01 6.54 -17.74
C LYS A 234 -22.00 5.54 -18.33
N LEU A 235 -21.73 4.25 -18.18
CA LEU A 235 -22.40 3.17 -18.90
C LEU A 235 -23.16 2.23 -17.97
N ILE A 236 -22.71 2.10 -16.72
CA ILE A 236 -23.30 1.20 -15.71
C ILE A 236 -23.44 1.99 -14.41
N GLU A 237 -24.63 1.91 -13.80
CA GLU A 237 -24.91 2.52 -12.51
C GLU A 237 -24.02 1.91 -11.42
N ALA A 238 -23.29 2.73 -10.68
CA ALA A 238 -22.46 2.28 -9.57
C ALA A 238 -23.34 1.72 -8.43
N PRO A 239 -23.01 0.54 -7.88
CA PRO A 239 -23.75 0.00 -6.75
C PRO A 239 -23.44 0.85 -5.51
N GLU A 240 -24.37 0.90 -4.56
CA GLU A 240 -24.20 1.71 -3.33
C GLU A 240 -22.91 1.36 -2.56
N THR A 241 -22.50 0.09 -2.58
CA THR A 241 -21.26 -0.40 -1.98
C THR A 241 -19.99 0.19 -2.62
N SER A 242 -20.08 0.75 -3.83
CA SER A 242 -19.00 1.53 -4.44
C SER A 242 -19.19 3.04 -4.24
N LEU A 243 -20.44 3.53 -4.19
CA LEU A 243 -20.73 4.96 -3.96
C LEU A 243 -20.20 5.48 -2.63
N ILE A 244 -20.19 4.64 -1.58
CA ILE A 244 -19.62 5.02 -0.27
C ILE A 244 -18.12 5.33 -0.31
N TRP A 245 -17.42 4.92 -1.37
CA TRP A 245 -15.99 5.17 -1.60
C TRP A 245 -15.74 6.28 -2.63
N PHE A 246 -16.75 7.08 -2.95
CA PHE A 246 -16.56 8.26 -3.79
C PHE A 246 -16.11 9.43 -2.94
N SER A 247 -15.21 10.26 -3.49
CA SER A 247 -14.98 11.57 -2.92
C SER A 247 -16.29 12.37 -2.91
N GLN A 248 -16.40 13.30 -1.99
CA GLN A 248 -17.63 14.06 -1.79
C GLN A 248 -18.10 14.75 -3.08
N GLU A 249 -17.20 15.44 -3.79
CA GLU A 249 -17.50 16.11 -5.05
C GLU A 249 -17.85 15.12 -6.17
N CYS A 250 -17.21 13.94 -6.20
CA CYS A 250 -17.55 12.89 -7.15
C CYS A 250 -18.93 12.31 -6.88
N TYR A 251 -19.28 12.09 -5.61
CA TYR A 251 -20.60 11.60 -5.21
C TYR A 251 -21.70 12.61 -5.56
N LYS A 252 -21.50 13.90 -5.25
CA LYS A 252 -22.43 14.99 -5.62
C LYS A 252 -22.62 15.08 -7.14
N ALA A 253 -21.53 15.06 -7.91
CA ALA A 253 -21.58 15.10 -9.37
C ALA A 253 -22.29 13.88 -9.97
N TYR A 254 -22.01 12.69 -9.44
CA TYR A 254 -22.64 11.45 -9.87
C TYR A 254 -24.15 11.45 -9.59
N LYS A 255 -24.58 11.87 -8.40
CA LYS A 255 -26.01 12.00 -8.05
C LYS A 255 -26.75 12.99 -8.96
N ALA A 256 -26.09 14.07 -9.36
CA ALA A 256 -26.71 15.11 -10.19
C ALA A 256 -26.74 14.78 -11.69
N THR A 257 -25.72 14.08 -12.21
CA THR A 257 -25.51 13.96 -13.66
C THR A 257 -25.22 12.54 -14.15
N SER A 258 -25.14 11.56 -13.26
CA SER A 258 -24.66 10.19 -13.52
C SER A 258 -23.28 10.15 -14.19
N LYS A 259 -22.48 11.22 -14.03
CA LYS A 259 -21.11 11.32 -14.52
C LYS A 259 -20.17 11.48 -13.34
N MET A 260 -19.04 10.80 -13.42
CA MET A 260 -17.98 10.88 -12.41
C MET A 260 -16.78 11.63 -12.99
N ASN A 261 -16.33 12.67 -12.29
CA ASN A 261 -15.16 13.46 -12.66
C ASN A 261 -14.10 13.37 -11.55
N CYS A 262 -13.30 12.31 -11.58
CA CYS A 262 -12.22 12.12 -10.61
C CYS A 262 -11.00 13.00 -10.94
N SER A 263 -10.38 13.53 -9.89
CA SER A 263 -9.13 14.30 -9.88
C SER A 263 -8.11 13.65 -8.92
N LEU A 264 -6.85 14.10 -8.94
CA LEU A 264 -5.85 13.65 -7.95
C LEU A 264 -6.34 13.94 -6.52
N ALA A 265 -6.94 15.11 -6.28
CA ALA A 265 -7.52 15.48 -4.98
C ALA A 265 -8.71 14.59 -4.57
N SER A 266 -9.47 14.05 -5.53
CA SER A 266 -10.51 13.06 -5.22
C SER A 266 -9.92 11.74 -4.74
N ASP A 267 -8.81 11.28 -5.33
CA ASP A 267 -8.09 10.09 -4.86
C ASP A 267 -7.53 10.33 -3.44
N ILE A 268 -7.04 11.54 -3.13
CA ILE A 268 -6.54 11.88 -1.79
C ILE A 268 -7.63 11.73 -0.73
N GLN A 269 -8.85 12.22 -0.99
CA GLN A 269 -9.94 12.07 -0.02
C GLN A 269 -10.28 10.60 0.23
N VAL A 270 -10.40 9.81 -0.84
CA VAL A 270 -10.71 8.38 -0.73
C VAL A 270 -9.54 7.60 -0.09
N ALA A 271 -8.30 7.98 -0.36
CA ALA A 271 -7.13 7.45 0.32
C ALA A 271 -7.17 7.73 1.83
N GLY A 272 -7.59 8.94 2.24
CA GLY A 272 -7.83 9.27 3.64
C GLY A 272 -8.91 8.37 4.27
N MET A 273 -9.99 8.08 3.53
CA MET A 273 -11.03 7.14 3.98
C MET A 273 -10.49 5.71 4.15
N LEU A 274 -9.67 5.25 3.21
CA LEU A 274 -9.05 3.93 3.25
C LEU A 274 -8.01 3.79 4.36
N ILE A 275 -7.21 4.82 4.61
CA ILE A 275 -6.27 4.87 5.73
C ILE A 275 -7.04 4.74 7.04
N TYR A 276 -8.16 5.46 7.19
CA TYR A 276 -9.04 5.31 8.34
C TYR A 276 -9.56 3.88 8.47
N PHE A 277 -10.10 3.33 7.38
CA PHE A 277 -10.63 1.97 7.35
C PHE A 277 -9.59 0.92 7.76
N ILE A 278 -8.36 1.01 7.26
CA ILE A 278 -7.28 0.07 7.57
C ILE A 278 -6.88 0.17 9.04
N VAL A 279 -6.60 1.38 9.54
CA VAL A 279 -6.09 1.59 10.90
C VAL A 279 -7.15 1.32 11.98
N SER A 280 -8.43 1.52 11.67
CA SER A 280 -9.56 1.25 12.57
C SER A 280 -10.11 -0.18 12.47
N TYR A 281 -9.47 -1.05 11.69
CA TYR A 281 -9.92 -2.42 11.45
C TYR A 281 -11.38 -2.49 10.93
N GLY A 282 -11.67 -1.69 9.91
CA GLY A 282 -12.89 -1.82 9.10
C GLY A 282 -13.93 -0.71 9.26
N VAL A 283 -13.65 0.36 10.02
CA VAL A 283 -14.61 1.46 10.21
C VAL A 283 -14.48 2.47 9.07
N HIS A 284 -15.60 2.85 8.46
CA HIS A 284 -15.61 3.96 7.49
C HIS A 284 -15.73 5.31 8.23
N PRO A 285 -14.94 6.35 7.89
CA PRO A 285 -14.95 7.61 8.65
C PRO A 285 -16.30 8.34 8.60
N PHE A 286 -17.12 8.07 7.58
CA PHE A 286 -18.45 8.66 7.45
C PHE A 286 -19.57 7.80 8.06
N GLY A 287 -19.28 6.66 8.69
CA GLY A 287 -20.30 5.86 9.37
C GLY A 287 -20.11 4.34 9.28
N HIS A 288 -21.13 3.60 9.70
CA HIS A 288 -21.14 2.12 9.66
C HIS A 288 -22.19 1.56 8.68
N GLU A 289 -23.26 2.31 8.42
CA GLU A 289 -24.33 1.93 7.51
C GLU A 289 -24.22 2.72 6.21
N ILE A 290 -24.51 2.08 5.08
CA ILE A 290 -24.42 2.68 3.74
C ILE A 290 -25.18 4.00 3.66
N ASN A 291 -26.47 4.01 4.05
CA ASN A 291 -27.30 5.21 4.01
C ASN A 291 -26.76 6.36 4.88
N MET A 292 -26.19 6.02 6.04
CA MET A 292 -25.56 7.01 6.92
C MET A 292 -24.30 7.58 6.29
N ILE A 293 -23.45 6.72 5.71
CA ILE A 293 -22.22 7.12 5.02
C ILE A 293 -22.54 8.07 3.87
N LEU A 294 -23.49 7.71 3.00
CA LEU A 294 -23.88 8.54 1.85
C LEU A 294 -24.42 9.90 2.28
N LYS A 295 -25.25 9.96 3.34
CA LYS A 295 -25.76 11.21 3.91
C LYS A 295 -24.64 12.07 4.51
N ASN A 296 -23.68 11.44 5.19
CA ASN A 296 -22.57 12.13 5.82
C ASN A 296 -21.53 12.61 4.80
N LEU A 297 -21.30 11.88 3.71
CA LEU A 297 -20.52 12.34 2.56
C LEU A 297 -21.12 13.60 1.95
N GLU A 298 -22.45 13.63 1.75
CA GLU A 298 -23.13 14.81 1.19
C GLU A 298 -22.97 16.06 2.07
N LYS A 299 -23.00 15.87 3.39
CA LYS A 299 -22.87 16.92 4.41
C LYS A 299 -21.43 17.23 4.82
N ALA A 300 -20.44 16.48 4.33
CA ALA A 300 -19.06 16.56 4.77
C ALA A 300 -18.83 16.31 6.26
N THR A 301 -19.70 15.53 6.90
CA THR A 301 -19.64 15.25 8.33
C THR A 301 -18.98 13.90 8.57
N PHE A 302 -17.67 13.88 8.80
CA PHE A 302 -16.93 12.67 9.14
C PHE A 302 -16.67 12.59 10.65
N ARG A 303 -16.43 11.36 11.13
CA ARG A 303 -15.98 11.11 12.49
C ARG A 303 -14.54 11.56 12.62
N HIS A 304 -14.31 12.47 13.57
CA HIS A 304 -12.96 12.95 13.81
C HIS A 304 -12.05 11.76 14.18
N PRO A 305 -10.89 11.56 13.51
CA PRO A 305 -10.10 10.35 13.70
C PRO A 305 -9.45 10.22 15.08
N SER A 306 -9.46 11.29 15.88
CA SER A 306 -9.11 11.26 17.31
C SER A 306 -10.22 10.71 18.22
N SER A 307 -11.28 10.10 17.67
CA SER A 307 -12.28 9.36 18.44
C SER A 307 -11.62 8.19 19.20
N ARG A 308 -12.41 7.51 20.03
CA ARG A 308 -12.00 6.32 20.82
C ARG A 308 -11.28 5.23 20.01
N ASP A 309 -11.38 5.28 18.68
CA ASP A 309 -10.97 4.24 17.75
C ASP A 309 -9.45 4.20 17.47
N THR A 310 -8.73 5.34 17.54
CA THR A 310 -7.26 5.35 17.27
C THR A 310 -6.40 6.04 18.32
N GLN A 311 -6.94 7.04 19.04
CA GLN A 311 -6.22 7.85 20.03
C GLN A 311 -4.87 8.44 19.55
N ASN A 312 -4.65 8.52 18.23
CA ASN A 312 -3.39 8.97 17.65
C ASN A 312 -3.59 10.34 16.99
N GLN A 313 -3.10 11.39 17.64
CA GLN A 313 -3.21 12.77 17.14
C GLN A 313 -2.47 12.97 15.82
N ILE A 314 -1.34 12.29 15.60
CA ILE A 314 -0.58 12.38 14.35
C ILE A 314 -1.37 11.80 13.18
N PHE A 315 -2.04 10.67 13.41
CA PHE A 315 -2.93 10.06 12.45
C PHE A 315 -4.15 10.95 12.17
N ALA A 316 -4.76 11.50 13.22
CA ALA A 316 -5.93 12.36 13.09
C ALA A 316 -5.62 13.63 12.30
N ASP A 317 -4.46 14.24 12.52
CA ASP A 317 -4.00 15.41 11.78
C ASP A 317 -3.91 15.13 10.26
N LEU A 318 -3.25 14.05 9.85
CA LEU A 318 -3.16 13.68 8.43
C LEU A 318 -4.52 13.38 7.81
N VAL A 319 -5.29 12.49 8.45
CA VAL A 319 -6.56 12.03 7.88
C VAL A 319 -7.56 13.18 7.79
N SER A 320 -7.64 14.06 8.80
CA SER A 320 -8.48 15.26 8.73
C SER A 320 -8.07 16.18 7.58
N TRP A 321 -6.77 16.36 7.33
CA TRP A 321 -6.29 17.16 6.19
C TRP A 321 -6.65 16.52 4.83
N MET A 322 -6.53 15.20 4.71
CA MET A 322 -6.94 14.47 3.50
C MET A 322 -8.46 14.52 3.26
N LEU A 323 -9.26 14.65 4.32
CA LEU A 323 -10.72 14.67 4.27
C LEU A 323 -11.33 16.08 4.15
N MET A 324 -10.51 17.14 3.95
CA MET A 324 -10.99 18.51 3.75
C MET A 324 -12.07 18.60 2.68
N TYR A 325 -13.07 19.45 2.93
CA TYR A 325 -14.25 19.62 2.07
C TYR A 325 -13.84 20.02 0.65
N GLU A 326 -13.09 21.11 0.53
CA GLU A 326 -12.65 21.63 -0.76
C GLU A 326 -11.47 20.81 -1.30
N PRO A 327 -11.51 20.33 -2.55
CA PRO A 327 -10.44 19.53 -3.13
C PRO A 327 -9.06 20.20 -3.10
N ASN A 328 -9.01 21.53 -3.20
CA ASN A 328 -7.76 22.30 -3.23
C ASN A 328 -7.11 22.46 -1.85
N ASP A 329 -7.86 22.26 -0.76
CA ASP A 329 -7.35 22.35 0.61
C ASP A 329 -6.72 21.03 1.07
N ARG A 330 -6.89 19.95 0.28
CA ARG A 330 -6.32 18.63 0.55
C ARG A 330 -4.83 18.60 0.20
N PRO A 331 -4.02 17.80 0.90
CA PRO A 331 -2.60 17.65 0.60
C PRO A 331 -2.37 17.01 -0.77
N GLN A 332 -1.29 17.42 -1.44
CA GLN A 332 -0.72 16.64 -2.53
C GLN A 332 -0.10 15.34 -2.02
N MET A 333 0.04 14.34 -2.88
CA MET A 333 0.59 13.04 -2.48
C MET A 333 2.01 13.15 -1.89
N THR A 334 2.84 14.06 -2.40
CA THR A 334 4.16 14.36 -1.82
C THR A 334 4.07 14.81 -0.37
N GLN A 335 3.08 15.64 -0.05
CA GLN A 335 2.83 16.16 1.30
C GLN A 335 2.25 15.10 2.23
N VAL A 336 1.41 14.19 1.69
CA VAL A 336 0.93 13.02 2.43
C VAL A 336 2.10 12.16 2.87
N LEU A 337 3.00 11.82 1.96
CA LEU A 337 4.15 10.95 2.24
C LEU A 337 5.25 11.61 3.09
N SER A 338 5.34 12.95 3.09
CA SER A 338 6.29 13.69 3.96
C SER A 338 5.75 13.91 5.37
N HIS A 339 4.48 13.60 5.62
CA HIS A 339 3.82 13.84 6.91
C HIS A 339 4.51 13.10 8.07
N VAL A 340 4.49 13.71 9.27
CA VAL A 340 5.12 13.20 10.51
C VAL A 340 4.67 11.77 10.88
N LEU A 341 3.47 11.37 10.43
CA LEU A 341 2.95 10.01 10.58
C LEU A 341 3.91 8.96 10.01
N PHE A 342 4.56 9.26 8.88
CA PHE A 342 5.46 8.34 8.17
C PHE A 342 6.92 8.46 8.59
N TRP A 343 7.25 9.37 9.50
CA TRP A 343 8.62 9.50 9.98
C TRP A 343 9.03 8.33 10.86
N SER A 344 10.24 7.83 10.64
CA SER A 344 10.88 6.90 11.56
C SER A 344 11.04 7.53 12.96
N ASN A 345 11.14 6.69 14.00
CA ASN A 345 11.40 7.17 15.36
C ASN A 345 12.74 7.93 15.45
N ASP A 346 13.74 7.54 14.64
CA ASP A 346 15.00 8.28 14.53
C ASP A 346 14.83 9.66 13.91
N ARG A 347 14.01 9.76 12.84
CA ARG A 347 13.72 11.07 12.23
C ARG A 347 12.94 11.97 13.18
N ARG A 348 11.93 11.45 13.87
CA ARG A 348 11.17 12.19 14.91
C ARG A 348 12.10 12.66 16.03
N TRP A 349 12.98 11.80 16.52
CA TRP A 349 13.91 12.17 17.58
C TRP A 349 14.91 13.23 17.13
N ARG A 350 15.52 13.04 15.95
CA ARG A 350 16.44 14.04 15.36
C ARG A 350 15.77 15.39 15.19
N PHE A 351 14.49 15.41 14.78
CA PHE A 351 13.73 16.65 14.67
C PHE A 351 13.60 17.37 16.01
N ILE A 352 13.24 16.64 17.08
CA ILE A 352 13.15 17.19 18.44
C ILE A 352 14.51 17.78 18.88
N LEU A 353 15.61 17.04 18.66
CA LEU A 353 16.95 17.53 19.00
C LEU A 353 17.32 18.81 18.25
N ASN A 354 16.99 18.87 16.96
CA ASN A 354 17.23 20.07 16.17
C ASN A 354 16.41 21.26 16.69
N CYS A 355 15.16 21.04 17.14
CA CYS A 355 14.35 22.06 17.82
C CYS A 355 14.97 22.48 19.17
N SER A 356 15.64 21.56 19.87
CA SER A 356 16.45 21.86 21.06
C SER A 356 17.76 22.61 20.75
N GLY A 357 18.14 22.73 19.47
CA GLY A 357 19.34 23.42 19.02
C GLY A 357 20.61 22.56 19.05
N ILE A 358 20.47 21.22 19.08
CA ILE A 358 21.60 20.27 19.10
C ILE A 358 21.43 19.17 18.06
N SER A 359 22.54 18.59 17.62
CA SER A 359 22.56 17.39 16.77
C SER A 359 22.35 16.11 17.58
N THR A 360 22.28 14.95 16.89
CA THR A 360 22.20 13.62 17.54
C THR A 360 23.34 13.33 18.50
N ASN A 361 24.49 13.97 18.30
CA ASN A 361 25.69 13.79 19.12
C ASN A 361 25.80 14.87 20.22
N GLY A 362 24.74 15.66 20.45
CA GLY A 362 24.74 16.75 21.42
C GLY A 362 25.48 18.01 20.98
N VAL A 363 26.06 18.03 19.77
CA VAL A 363 26.79 19.20 19.26
C VAL A 363 25.80 20.33 18.94
N PRO A 364 25.99 21.56 19.43
CA PRO A 364 25.16 22.72 19.10
C PRO A 364 25.07 22.96 17.60
N LEU A 365 23.86 23.26 17.11
CA LEU A 365 23.62 23.59 15.72
C LEU A 365 23.96 25.06 15.43
N ALA A 366 24.35 25.35 14.19
CA ALA A 366 24.58 26.70 13.69
C ALA A 366 23.26 27.44 13.39
N VAL A 367 22.34 27.44 14.36
CA VAL A 367 21.04 28.14 14.30
C VAL A 367 20.88 29.03 15.53
N SER A 368 20.19 30.15 15.37
CA SER A 368 19.87 31.02 16.51
C SER A 368 18.82 30.34 17.40
N THR A 369 19.28 29.61 18.42
CA THR A 369 18.39 28.92 19.38
C THR A 369 17.46 29.92 20.09
N SER A 370 17.94 31.15 20.35
CA SER A 370 17.12 32.20 20.95
C SER A 370 15.96 32.63 20.05
N HIS A 371 16.21 32.82 18.75
CA HIS A 371 15.15 33.18 17.80
C HIS A 371 14.14 32.04 17.65
N LEU A 372 14.64 30.81 17.46
CA LEU A 372 13.83 29.60 17.36
C LEU A 372 12.93 29.41 18.59
N HIS A 373 13.49 29.47 19.80
CA HIS A 373 12.73 29.28 21.04
C HIS A 373 11.74 30.42 21.27
N SER A 374 12.10 31.66 20.95
CA SER A 374 11.16 32.79 21.01
C SER A 374 9.93 32.57 20.12
N ALA A 375 10.15 32.13 18.88
CA ALA A 375 9.05 31.84 17.94
C ALA A 375 8.17 30.67 18.42
N ILE A 376 8.79 29.64 18.99
CA ILE A 376 8.07 28.49 19.55
C ILE A 376 7.23 28.90 20.76
N ASP A 377 7.77 29.68 21.70
CA ASP A 377 7.04 30.12 22.90
C ASP A 377 5.89 31.08 22.54
N GLU A 378 6.11 32.02 21.62
CA GLU A 378 5.07 32.94 21.16
C GLU A 378 3.89 32.17 20.54
N THR A 379 4.19 31.24 19.64
CA THR A 379 3.17 30.41 18.97
C THR A 379 2.48 29.48 19.97
N SER A 380 3.24 28.82 20.86
CA SER A 380 2.68 27.90 21.86
C SER A 380 1.75 28.61 22.84
N THR A 381 2.10 29.85 23.22
CA THR A 381 1.27 30.68 24.10
C THR A 381 -0.02 31.09 23.41
N LYS A 382 0.07 31.56 22.15
CA LYS A 382 -1.08 31.95 21.34
C LYS A 382 -2.06 30.79 21.14
N GLU A 383 -1.54 29.60 20.85
CA GLU A 383 -2.32 28.37 20.63
C GLU A 383 -2.67 27.61 21.93
N GLN A 384 -2.31 28.17 23.09
CA GLN A 384 -2.56 27.58 24.43
C GLN A 384 -2.04 26.13 24.60
N ILE A 385 -0.89 25.83 23.98
CA ILE A 385 -0.25 24.52 24.04
C ILE A 385 0.41 24.35 25.42
N LYS A 386 -0.02 23.35 26.18
CA LYS A 386 0.51 23.04 27.52
C LYS A 386 1.67 22.05 27.44
N GLY A 387 2.71 22.25 28.25
CA GLY A 387 3.86 21.35 28.31
C GLY A 387 3.54 20.02 29.02
N HIS A 388 2.97 20.09 30.24
CA HIS A 388 2.69 18.95 31.12
C HIS A 388 3.83 17.90 31.22
N TRP A 389 5.08 18.32 31.01
CA TRP A 389 6.22 17.42 30.91
C TRP A 389 6.99 17.32 32.22
N VAL A 390 6.94 18.38 33.05
CA VAL A 390 7.72 18.48 34.28
C VAL A 390 7.41 17.34 35.26
N SER A 391 6.13 17.00 35.45
CA SER A 391 5.71 15.92 36.35
C SER A 391 6.20 14.55 35.88
N ILE A 392 6.17 14.30 34.58
CA ILE A 392 6.63 13.06 33.96
C ILE A 392 8.15 12.95 34.04
N ALA A 393 8.86 14.04 33.72
CA ALA A 393 10.32 14.09 33.78
C ALA A 393 10.85 13.89 35.21
N ARG A 394 10.25 14.53 36.24
CA ARG A 394 10.64 14.31 37.64
C ARG A 394 10.46 12.86 38.08
N ARG A 395 9.41 12.18 37.61
CA ARG A 395 9.14 10.78 37.94
C ARG A 395 10.11 9.82 37.24
N LYS A 396 10.45 10.08 35.98
CA LYS A 396 11.28 9.18 35.15
C LYS A 396 12.77 9.42 35.29
N PHE A 397 13.18 10.67 35.49
CA PHE A 397 14.58 11.08 35.60
C PHE A 397 14.83 11.82 36.93
N PRO A 398 14.55 11.19 38.09
CA PRO A 398 14.62 11.86 39.40
C PRO A 398 16.04 12.32 39.79
N LYS A 399 17.08 11.73 39.18
CA LYS A 399 18.48 12.07 39.40
C LYS A 399 18.90 13.38 38.70
N ILE A 400 18.14 13.83 37.70
CA ILE A 400 18.47 15.00 36.90
C ILE A 400 17.80 16.23 37.52
N LYS A 401 18.63 17.15 38.02
CA LYS A 401 18.15 18.43 38.52
C LYS A 401 17.94 19.37 37.35
N PHE A 402 16.71 19.81 37.15
CA PHE A 402 16.35 20.80 36.14
C PHE A 402 15.47 21.89 36.75
N GLN A 403 15.61 23.11 36.25
CA GLN A 403 14.78 24.25 36.60
C GLN A 403 14.29 24.85 35.28
N SER A 404 13.07 24.51 34.88
CA SER A 404 12.47 24.98 33.64
C SER A 404 10.96 25.04 33.81
N ASP A 405 10.35 25.99 33.11
CA ASP A 405 8.91 26.16 33.08
C ASP A 405 8.24 24.98 32.36
N ASP A 406 7.00 24.68 32.70
CA ASP A 406 6.22 23.59 32.09
C ASP A 406 5.67 23.99 30.70
N THR A 407 6.57 24.51 29.85
CA THR A 407 6.31 24.97 28.47
C THR A 407 6.98 24.06 27.44
N VAL A 408 6.61 24.23 26.16
CA VAL A 408 7.23 23.52 25.03
C VAL A 408 8.74 23.77 24.98
N VAL A 409 9.18 25.03 25.08
CA VAL A 409 10.60 25.39 25.11
C VAL A 409 11.29 24.88 26.38
N GLY A 410 10.61 24.91 27.53
CA GLY A 410 11.11 24.31 28.76
C GLY A 410 11.47 22.83 28.57
N PHE A 411 10.64 22.09 27.82
CA PHE A 411 10.90 20.69 27.52
C PHE A 411 12.11 20.53 26.59
N LEU A 412 12.21 21.36 25.55
CA LEU A 412 13.36 21.35 24.64
C LEU A 412 14.68 21.68 25.36
N LYS A 413 14.64 22.62 26.32
CA LYS A 413 15.77 22.97 27.19
C LYS A 413 16.15 21.82 28.12
N PHE A 414 15.17 21.12 28.70
CA PHE A 414 15.42 19.90 29.48
C PHE A 414 16.11 18.82 28.64
N ILE A 415 15.65 18.56 27.42
CA ILE A 415 16.28 17.59 26.52
C ILE A 415 17.72 18.00 26.20
N LYS A 416 17.97 19.29 25.91
CA LYS A 416 19.33 19.79 25.68
C LYS A 416 20.21 19.63 26.93
N GLN A 417 19.70 20.01 28.10
CA GLN A 417 20.42 19.88 29.37
C GLN A 417 20.79 18.43 29.65
N PHE A 418 19.91 17.48 29.32
CA PHE A 418 20.18 16.05 29.44
C PHE A 418 21.46 15.68 28.69
N TYR A 419 21.59 16.09 27.41
CA TYR A 419 22.80 15.86 26.60
C TYR A 419 24.06 16.56 27.13
N GLU A 420 23.92 17.72 27.78
CA GLU A 420 25.05 18.48 28.33
C GLU A 420 25.57 17.92 29.67
N THR A 421 24.72 17.22 30.43
CA THR A 421 25.15 16.50 31.62
C THR A 421 25.97 15.25 31.23
N GLN A 422 27.30 15.36 31.34
CA GLN A 422 28.35 14.45 30.85
C GLN A 422 28.37 13.00 31.42
N ILE A 423 27.22 12.40 31.75
CA ILE A 423 27.09 11.01 32.23
C ILE A 423 26.12 10.24 31.32
N LEU A 424 26.43 10.16 30.03
CA LEU A 424 25.53 9.51 29.08
C LEU A 424 26.27 8.48 28.25
N ASP A 425 26.13 7.23 28.67
CA ASP A 425 26.19 6.10 27.77
C ASP A 425 25.04 6.15 26.74
N GLU A 426 25.21 5.44 25.64
CA GLU A 426 24.24 5.35 24.55
C GLU A 426 22.89 4.76 25.00
N GLU A 427 22.90 3.95 26.06
CA GLU A 427 21.72 3.33 26.64
C GLU A 427 20.80 4.38 27.28
N SER A 428 21.37 5.29 28.06
CA SER A 428 20.65 6.40 28.72
C SER A 428 20.01 7.36 27.70
N LEU A 429 20.71 7.63 26.58
CA LEU A 429 20.17 8.45 25.49
C LEU A 429 19.01 7.75 24.77
N ASN A 430 19.12 6.44 24.56
CA ASN A 430 18.05 5.63 23.99
C ASN A 430 16.85 5.54 24.95
N GLU A 431 17.07 5.45 26.27
CA GLU A 431 16.00 5.50 27.26
C GLU A 431 15.25 6.84 27.21
N LEU A 432 15.96 7.97 27.11
CA LEU A 432 15.34 9.28 26.95
C LEU A 432 14.50 9.34 25.67
N LYS A 433 15.07 8.97 24.53
CA LYS A 433 14.36 8.94 23.24
C LYS A 433 13.06 8.14 23.33
N ASN A 434 13.14 6.92 23.84
CA ASN A 434 12.00 6.03 23.99
C ASN A 434 10.96 6.61 24.96
N CYS A 435 11.40 7.18 26.08
CA CYS A 435 10.52 7.83 27.04
C CYS A 435 9.77 9.01 26.40
N VAL A 436 10.46 9.91 25.70
CA VAL A 436 9.85 11.09 25.07
C VAL A 436 8.84 10.67 24.00
N LEU A 437 9.22 9.77 23.09
CA LEU A 437 8.33 9.35 22.01
C LEU A 437 7.13 8.52 22.49
N ASN A 438 7.23 7.81 23.62
CA ASN A 438 6.12 7.05 24.18
C ASN A 438 5.15 7.90 25.01
N TYR A 439 5.65 8.83 25.82
CA TYR A 439 4.80 9.68 26.67
C TYR A 439 4.25 10.91 25.94
N PHE A 440 4.98 11.41 24.92
CA PHE A 440 4.59 12.56 24.12
C PHE A 440 4.64 12.24 22.62
N PRO A 441 3.88 11.25 22.15
CA PRO A 441 3.95 10.79 20.75
C PRO A 441 3.64 11.91 19.74
N ALA A 442 2.77 12.86 20.10
CA ALA A 442 2.39 13.98 19.24
C ALA A 442 3.41 15.13 19.23
N PHE A 443 4.42 15.12 20.11
CA PHE A 443 5.36 16.24 20.25
C PHE A 443 6.10 16.62 18.96
N PRO A 444 6.58 15.66 18.13
CA PRO A 444 7.14 16.00 16.83
C PRO A 444 6.16 16.75 15.92
N LEU A 445 4.88 16.33 15.90
CA LEU A 445 3.84 17.00 15.11
C LEU A 445 3.57 18.42 15.63
N THR A 446 3.47 18.58 16.95
CA THR A 446 3.28 19.89 17.58
C THR A 446 4.38 20.87 17.17
N LEU A 447 5.65 20.44 17.28
CA LEU A 447 6.80 21.24 16.85
C LEU A 447 6.76 21.54 15.35
N TYR A 448 6.39 20.55 14.52
CA TYR A 448 6.29 20.73 13.07
C TYR A 448 5.27 21.81 12.72
N ARG A 449 4.07 21.76 13.30
CA ARG A 449 3.01 22.75 13.04
C ARG A 449 3.39 24.16 13.51
N ILE A 450 4.10 24.27 14.64
CA ILE A 450 4.65 25.56 15.12
C ILE A 450 5.69 26.12 14.12
N LEU A 451 6.63 25.29 13.68
CA LEU A 451 7.66 25.67 12.71
C LEU A 451 7.06 26.02 11.34
N GLU A 452 6.00 25.34 10.94
CA GLU A 452 5.26 25.62 9.71
C GLU A 452 4.55 26.98 9.78
N ALA A 453 3.85 27.27 10.89
CA ALA A 453 3.14 28.53 11.12
C ALA A 453 4.09 29.74 11.15
N THR A 454 5.32 29.55 11.61
CA THR A 454 6.35 30.60 11.70
C THR A 454 7.20 30.72 10.43
N GLY A 455 7.08 29.78 9.50
CA GLY A 455 7.93 29.71 8.29
C GLY A 455 9.31 29.10 8.50
N LEU A 456 9.74 28.90 9.76
CA LEU A 456 11.03 28.34 10.14
C LEU A 456 11.25 26.91 9.63
N ILE A 457 10.18 26.16 9.33
CA ILE A 457 10.29 24.82 8.72
C ILE A 457 11.03 24.83 7.38
N LYS A 458 11.09 25.99 6.69
CA LYS A 458 11.78 26.15 5.40
C LYS A 458 13.26 26.51 5.55
N GLU A 459 13.75 26.71 6.77
CA GLU A 459 15.14 27.07 7.05
C GLU A 459 15.99 25.84 7.38
N TYR A 460 17.32 25.98 7.33
CA TYR A 460 18.22 24.94 7.82
C TYR A 460 18.15 24.83 9.36
N PRO A 461 18.16 23.62 9.95
CA PRO A 461 18.19 22.29 9.33
C PRO A 461 16.79 21.70 9.03
N PHE A 462 15.72 22.46 9.26
CA PHE A 462 14.34 21.98 9.24
C PHE A 462 13.78 21.68 7.84
N ILE A 463 14.31 22.30 6.80
CA ILE A 463 13.86 22.07 5.41
C ILE A 463 13.94 20.58 5.00
N ALA A 464 14.92 19.84 5.54
CA ALA A 464 15.08 18.40 5.30
C ALA A 464 13.90 17.55 5.82
N TYR A 465 13.08 18.09 6.71
CA TYR A 465 11.90 17.42 7.27
C TYR A 465 10.65 17.58 6.40
N THR A 466 10.68 18.47 5.41
CA THR A 466 9.60 18.65 4.44
C THR A 466 9.65 17.65 3.29
N ALA A 467 10.78 16.95 3.12
CA ALA A 467 10.96 15.93 2.10
C ALA A 467 10.43 14.56 2.54
N THR A 468 10.05 13.71 1.59
CA THR A 468 9.75 12.29 1.84
C THR A 468 10.96 11.57 2.41
N GLU A 469 10.75 10.69 3.40
CA GLU A 469 11.84 9.83 3.87
C GLU A 469 12.17 8.83 2.76
N SER A 470 13.46 8.65 2.45
CA SER A 470 13.92 7.76 1.38
C SER A 470 13.53 6.29 1.58
N VAL A 471 12.98 5.91 2.72
CA VAL A 471 12.52 4.56 3.06
C VAL A 471 11.29 4.12 2.23
N LEU A 472 10.70 5.05 1.45
CA LEU A 472 9.56 4.76 0.57
C LEU A 472 9.94 4.32 -0.85
N SER A 473 11.22 4.35 -1.26
CA SER A 473 11.67 3.84 -2.57
C SER A 473 11.79 2.31 -2.58
#